data_AF-A0A127SML9-F1
#
_entry.id   AF-A0A127SML9-F1
#
_cell.length_a   1.000
_cell.length_b   1.000
_cell.length_c   1.000
_cell.angle_alpha   90.00
_cell.angle_beta   90.00
_cell.angle_gamma   90.00
#
_symmetry.space_group_name_H-M   'P 1'
#
loop_
_entity.id
_entity.type
_entity.pdbx_description
1 polymer ?
#
loop_
_entity_poly.entity_id
_entity_poly.type
_entity_poly.pdbx_seq_one_letter_code
_entity_poly.pdbx_strand_id
1 'polypeptide(L)' 'MDEHCNCELCKNHSRAYLHHLFRVNDPQAMHLATAHNLRFFGRLMQLLQEK' A
#
# COMPACT_ATOMS: atom_id res chain seq x y z
N MET A 1 -1.99 -4.90 -8.11
CA MET A 1 -1.85 -3.69 -7.27
C MET A 1 -2.93 -2.72 -7.72
N ASP A 2 -3.39 -1.84 -6.84
CA ASP A 2 -4.57 -1.00 -7.08
C ASP A 2 -4.27 0.12 -8.08
N GLU A 3 -4.99 0.15 -9.20
CA GLU A 3 -4.89 1.16 -10.26
C GLU A 3 -5.25 2.57 -9.78
N HIS A 4 -6.04 2.67 -8.72
CA HIS A 4 -6.45 3.94 -8.14
C HIS A 4 -5.53 4.37 -6.98
N CYS A 5 -4.51 3.56 -6.64
CA CYS A 5 -3.57 3.84 -5.56
C CYS A 5 -2.23 4.34 -6.12
N ASN A 6 -1.86 5.56 -5.75
CA ASN A 6 -0.63 6.23 -6.15
C ASN A 6 0.46 6.20 -5.06
N CYS A 7 0.45 5.22 -4.15
CA CYS A 7 1.51 5.07 -3.14
C CYS A 7 2.80 4.50 -3.75
N GLU A 8 3.93 4.68 -3.05
CA GLU A 8 5.26 4.22 -3.49
C GLU A 8 5.29 2.72 -3.83
N LEU A 9 4.58 1.91 -3.03
CA LEU A 9 4.40 0.49 -3.27
C LEU A 9 3.68 0.22 -4.60
N CYS A 10 2.53 0.86 -4.86
CA CYS A 10 1.73 0.62 -6.06
C CYS A 10 2.33 1.22 -7.33
N LYS A 11 3.17 2.25 -7.20
CA LYS A 11 3.83 2.93 -8.32
C LYS A 11 5.12 2.23 -8.76
N ASN A 12 5.93 1.76 -7.82
CA ASN A 12 7.30 1.33 -8.10
C ASN A 12 7.52 -0.18 -7.91
N HIS A 13 6.61 -0.87 -7.25
CA HIS A 13 6.77 -2.27 -6.90
C HIS A 13 5.61 -3.12 -7.39
N SER A 14 5.75 -4.44 -7.33
CA SER A 14 4.71 -5.39 -7.68
C SER A 14 4.22 -6.16 -6.45
N ARG A 15 3.04 -6.79 -6.53
CA ARG A 15 2.51 -7.62 -5.44
C ARG A 15 3.45 -8.79 -5.10
N ALA A 16 4.10 -9.34 -6.11
CA ALA A 16 5.10 -10.40 -5.93
C ALA A 16 6.32 -9.90 -5.14
N TYR A 17 6.78 -8.67 -5.42
CA TYR A 17 7.89 -8.06 -4.69
C TYR A 17 7.56 -7.87 -3.20
N LEU A 18 6.38 -7.32 -2.88
CA LEU A 18 5.97 -7.19 -1.49
C LEU A 18 5.85 -8.55 -0.78
N HIS A 19 5.28 -9.56 -1.45
CA HIS A 19 5.19 -10.91 -0.89
C HIS A 19 6.57 -11.51 -0.62
N HIS A 20 7.53 -11.29 -1.52
CA HIS A 20 8.92 -11.70 -1.33
C HIS A 20 9.53 -11.01 -0.11
N LEU A 21 9.39 -9.69 0.03
CA LEU A 21 9.91 -8.94 1.19
C LEU A 21 9.35 -9.47 2.52
N PHE A 22 8.05 -9.79 2.57
CA PHE A 22 7.45 -10.42 3.74
C PHE A 22 8.02 -11.81 4.03
N ARG A 23 8.32 -12.61 3.00
CA ARG A 23 8.93 -13.94 3.17
C ARG A 23 10.34 -13.88 3.72
N VAL A 24 11.12 -12.88 3.35
CA VAL A 24 12.49 -12.71 3.83
C VAL A 24 12.57 -11.90 5.13
N ASN A 25 11.43 -11.52 5.72
CA ASN A 25 11.32 -10.66 6.90
C ASN A 25 12.06 -9.31 6.75
N ASP A 26 12.04 -8.74 5.54
CA ASP A 26 12.64 -7.43 5.31
C ASP A 26 11.75 -6.32 5.91
N PRO A 27 12.28 -5.43 6.77
CA PRO A 27 11.53 -4.31 7.34
C PRO A 27 10.87 -3.40 6.29
N GLN A 28 11.44 -3.27 5.09
CA GLN A 28 10.82 -2.51 4.00
C GLN A 28 9.41 -3.02 3.67
N ALA A 29 9.12 -4.30 3.87
CA ALA A 29 7.77 -4.84 3.69
C ALA A 29 6.76 -4.08 4.55
N MET A 30 7.10 -3.82 5.82
CA MET A 30 6.25 -3.11 6.77
C MET A 30 6.10 -1.64 6.37
N HIS A 31 7.19 -0.98 5.96
CA HIS A 31 7.14 0.41 5.50
C HIS A 31 6.24 0.58 4.28
N LEU A 32 6.43 -0.26 3.25
CA LEU A 32 5.65 -0.21 2.02
C LEU A 32 4.17 -0.57 2.26
N ALA A 33 3.89 -1.57 3.10
CA ALA A 33 2.53 -1.92 3.48
C ALA A 33 1.84 -0.79 4.26
N THR A 34 2.56 -0.14 5.19
CA THR A 34 2.05 1.00 5.95
C THR A 34 1.71 2.17 5.05
N ALA A 35 2.61 2.52 4.11
CA ALA A 35 2.38 3.58 3.14
C ALA A 35 1.12 3.31 2.28
N HIS A 36 0.92 2.06 1.84
CA HIS A 36 -0.28 1.66 1.12
C HIS A 36 -1.54 1.76 1.98
N ASN A 37 -1.49 1.24 3.21
CA ASN A 37 -2.62 1.23 4.14
C ASN A 37 -3.06 2.65 4.47
N LEU A 38 -2.13 3.56 4.79
CA LEU A 38 -2.46 4.97 5.08
C LEU A 38 -3.17 5.64 3.90
N ARG A 39 -2.70 5.41 2.67
CA ARG A 39 -3.35 5.96 1.47
C ARG A 39 -4.75 5.38 1.24
N PHE A 40 -4.92 4.08 1.50
CA PHE A 40 -6.22 3.43 1.43
C PHE A 40 -7.19 4.01 2.47
N PHE A 41 -6.78 4.07 3.74
CA PHE A 41 -7.61 4.62 4.81
C PHE A 41 -7.97 6.09 4.58
N GLY A 42 -7.03 6.91 4.10
CA GLY A 42 -7.32 8.30 3.76
C GLY A 42 -8.42 8.44 2.71
N ARG A 43 -8.35 7.66 1.62
CA ARG A 43 -9.40 7.63 0.59
C ARG A 43 -10.74 7.10 1.13
N LEU A 44 -10.69 6.05 1.95
CA LEU A 44 -11.88 5.49 2.58
C LEU A 44 -12.59 6.52 3.47
N MET A 45 -11.83 7.25 4.28
CA MET A 45 -12.38 8.30 5.14
C MET A 45 -13.02 9.44 4.33
N GLN A 46 -12.40 9.87 3.23
CA GLN A 46 -12.98 10.87 2.33
C GLN A 46 -14.32 10.39 1.74
N LEU A 47 -14.37 9.14 1.26
CA LEU A 47 -15.58 8.56 0.70
C LEU A 47 -16.71 8.43 1.73
N LEU A 48 -16.38 8.22 3.01
CA LEU A 48 -17.36 8.19 4.09
C LEU A 48 -17.86 9.59 4.47
N GLN A 49 -17.05 10.64 4.29
CA GLN A 49 -17.44 12.03 4.56
C GLN A 49 -18.30 12.65 3.45
N GLU A 50 -18.20 12.14 2.21
CA GLU A 50 -19.00 12.60 1.07
C GLU A 50 -20.42 11.99 1.05
N LYS A 51 -20.77 11.16 2.04
CA LYS A 51 -22.12 10.60 2.26
C LYS A 51 -22.86 11.31 3.39
#